data_AF-A0A7Y9EDD4-F1
#
_entry.id   AF-A0A7Y9EDD4-F1
#
_cell.length_a   1.000
_cell.length_b   1.000
_cell.length_c   1.000
_cell.angle_alpha   90.00
_cell.angle_beta   90.00
_cell.angle_gamma   90.00
#
_symmetry.space_group_name_H-M   'P 1'
#
loop_
_entity.id
_entity.type
_entity.pdbx_description
1 polymer ?
#
loop_
_entity_poly.entity_id
_entity_poly.type
_entity_poly.pdbx_seq_one_letter_code
_entity_poly.pdbx_strand_id
1 'polypeptide(L)'
;MALKIQVLKCGRCGKPRGLTHTCTTRMDRRTKPGKTRLKPRVTATCRTCGKPRGLNHTCHISTDFKKRKAAAARREAAERKRQQAARRKAAAAARRKNTTKPRKPTATKPTAKTTNGKTTPAKAPAGKTGAGKATHDYRTCNDTDCPRYACQAWKEAYAEAMAIGLEDGYQQGHEQGRRETSHQAGGMPANEKQIKARVAADFAEDNVREDEILLKPNGDIVIDRRKTVAWAQPVVIGRWKP
;
A
#
# COMPACT_ATOMS: atom_id res chain seq x y z
N MET A 1 -25.82 14.60 -18.33
CA MET A 1 -27.07 15.04 -17.66
C MET A 1 -27.46 16.37 -18.28
N ALA A 2 -28.50 16.39 -19.12
CA ALA A 2 -28.98 17.61 -19.76
C ALA A 2 -29.68 18.49 -18.72
N LEU A 3 -29.17 19.71 -18.52
CA LEU A 3 -29.84 20.72 -17.71
C LEU A 3 -31.08 21.21 -18.47
N LYS A 4 -32.27 20.73 -18.10
CA LYS A 4 -33.54 21.30 -18.58
C LYS A 4 -33.71 22.67 -17.93
N ILE A 5 -33.30 23.73 -18.64
CA ILE A 5 -33.61 25.11 -18.25
C ILE A 5 -35.10 25.33 -18.57
N GLN A 6 -35.97 25.21 -17.57
CA GLN A 6 -37.37 25.63 -17.71
C GLN A 6 -37.41 27.16 -17.86
N VAL A 7 -37.72 27.63 -19.06
CA VAL A 7 -37.90 29.04 -19.38
C VAL A 7 -39.08 29.58 -18.54
N LEU A 8 -38.76 30.40 -17.54
CA LEU A 8 -39.76 30.96 -16.61
C LEU A 8 -40.81 31.77 -17.39
N LYS A 9 -42.09 31.43 -17.26
CA LYS A 9 -43.17 32.25 -17.81
C LYS A 9 -43.33 33.53 -16.99
N CYS A 10 -43.61 34.63 -17.67
CA CYS A 10 -43.87 35.91 -17.02
C CYS A 10 -45.16 35.79 -16.18
N GLY A 11 -45.06 35.94 -14.85
CA GLY A 11 -46.24 35.90 -13.97
C GLY A 11 -47.30 36.97 -14.28
N ARG A 12 -46.99 37.98 -15.10
CA ARG A 12 -47.91 39.07 -15.48
C ARG A 12 -48.55 38.91 -16.86
N CYS A 13 -47.88 38.30 -17.83
CA CYS A 13 -48.42 38.13 -19.20
C CYS A 13 -48.47 36.67 -19.69
N GLY A 14 -48.03 35.71 -18.88
CA GLY A 14 -48.03 34.28 -19.21
C GLY A 14 -47.02 33.83 -20.29
N LYS A 15 -46.40 34.77 -21.02
CA LYS A 15 -45.45 34.46 -22.10
C LYS A 15 -44.11 33.92 -21.55
N PRO A 16 -43.46 32.95 -22.23
CA PRO A 16 -42.15 32.45 -21.83
C PRO A 16 -41.12 33.58 -21.86
N ARG A 17 -40.42 33.81 -20.75
CA ARG A 17 -39.36 34.81 -20.68
C ARG A 17 -38.07 34.18 -21.21
N GLY A 18 -37.74 34.43 -22.49
CA GLY A 18 -36.35 34.34 -22.92
C GLY A 18 -35.45 35.26 -22.08
N LEU A 19 -34.13 35.24 -22.31
CA LEU A 19 -33.16 36.03 -21.52
C LEU A 19 -33.52 37.53 -21.43
N THR A 20 -34.25 38.05 -22.42
CA THR A 20 -34.79 39.40 -22.43
C THR A 20 -36.25 39.39 -22.88
N HIS A 21 -37.20 39.47 -21.95
CA HIS A 21 -38.57 39.88 -22.29
C HIS A 21 -38.84 41.23 -21.61
N THR A 22 -39.43 42.17 -22.33
CA THR A 22 -39.90 43.46 -21.79
C THR A 22 -41.42 43.42 -21.78
N CYS A 23 -42.02 43.44 -20.59
CA CYS A 23 -43.47 43.60 -20.47
C CYS A 23 -43.82 45.08 -20.58
N THR A 24 -44.26 45.52 -21.75
CA THR A 24 -44.91 46.83 -21.92
C THR A 24 -46.27 46.81 -21.21
N THR A 25 -46.37 47.54 -20.10
CA THR A 25 -47.64 47.78 -19.41
C THR A 25 -48.19 49.14 -19.86
N ARG A 26 -49.46 49.21 -20.28
CA ARG A 26 -50.19 50.50 -20.34
C ARG A 26 -50.09 51.16 -18.95
N MET A 27 -49.66 52.41 -18.90
CA MET A 27 -49.30 53.13 -17.67
C MET A 27 -50.50 53.54 -16.79
N ASP A 28 -51.74 53.27 -17.22
CA ASP A 28 -52.95 53.82 -16.58
C ASP A 28 -53.42 53.10 -15.30
N ARG A 29 -52.75 52.01 -14.87
CA ARG A 29 -53.09 51.35 -13.59
C ARG A 29 -52.07 51.68 -12.51
N ARG A 30 -52.53 52.44 -11.52
CA ARG A 30 -51.87 52.88 -10.28
C ARG A 30 -51.54 51.75 -9.27
N THR A 31 -51.14 50.57 -9.75
CA THR A 31 -50.73 49.46 -8.89
C THR A 31 -49.21 49.49 -8.67
N LYS A 32 -48.79 49.55 -7.40
CA LYS A 32 -47.37 49.63 -6.99
C LYS A 32 -46.57 48.51 -7.68
N PRO A 33 -45.42 48.79 -8.32
CA PRO A 33 -44.63 47.77 -9.01
C PRO A 33 -44.06 46.77 -7.99
N GLY A 34 -44.70 45.60 -7.86
CA GLY A 34 -44.18 44.50 -7.08
C GLY A 34 -42.94 43.91 -7.77
N LYS A 35 -41.78 43.94 -7.10
CA LYS A 35 -40.58 43.24 -7.56
C LYS A 35 -40.83 41.73 -7.50
N THR A 36 -40.92 41.06 -8.65
CA THR A 36 -40.98 39.59 -8.70
C THR A 36 -39.66 39.01 -8.18
N ARG A 37 -39.67 38.48 -6.95
CA ARG A 37 -38.53 37.75 -6.39
C ARG A 37 -38.41 36.39 -7.08
N LEU A 38 -37.43 36.26 -7.99
CA LEU A 38 -37.01 34.96 -8.51
C LEU A 38 -36.42 34.15 -7.35
N LYS A 39 -37.11 33.08 -6.94
CA LYS A 39 -36.57 32.06 -6.03
C LYS A 39 -36.19 30.83 -6.85
N PRO A 40 -34.99 30.77 -7.46
CA PRO A 40 -34.58 29.57 -8.17
C PRO A 40 -34.48 28.41 -7.17
N ARG A 41 -35.32 27.39 -7.35
CA ARG A 41 -35.22 26.13 -6.59
C ARG A 41 -34.15 25.28 -7.24
N VAL A 42 -32.92 25.40 -6.77
CA VAL A 42 -31.83 24.50 -7.17
C VAL A 42 -31.94 23.22 -6.35
N THR A 43 -32.53 22.18 -6.91
CA THR A 43 -32.71 20.85 -6.29
C THR A 43 -31.53 19.91 -6.53
N ALA A 44 -30.32 20.46 -6.69
CA ALA A 44 -29.12 19.62 -6.83
C ALA A 44 -28.66 19.18 -5.44
N THR A 45 -28.59 17.88 -5.17
CA THR A 45 -27.96 17.34 -3.95
C THR A 45 -26.50 17.01 -4.21
N CYS A 46 -25.64 17.16 -3.20
CA CYS A 46 -24.23 16.85 -3.34
C CYS A 46 -24.05 15.33 -3.34
N ARG A 47 -23.48 14.77 -4.41
CA ARG A 47 -23.23 13.32 -4.49
C ARG A 47 -22.31 12.79 -3.39
N THR A 48 -21.47 13.65 -2.82
CA THR A 48 -20.47 13.24 -1.83
C THR A 48 -21.01 13.29 -0.40
N CYS A 49 -21.86 14.27 -0.07
CA CYS A 49 -22.36 14.46 1.30
C CYS A 49 -23.89 14.42 1.44
N GLY A 50 -24.65 14.18 0.36
CA GLY A 50 -26.11 14.05 0.35
C GLY A 50 -26.91 15.33 0.58
N LYS A 51 -26.28 16.39 1.12
CA LYS A 51 -26.90 17.67 1.44
C LYS A 51 -27.24 18.50 0.18
N PRO A 52 -28.26 19.37 0.21
CA PRO A 52 -28.59 20.25 -0.91
C PRO A 52 -27.40 21.15 -1.25
N ARG A 53 -27.01 21.16 -2.53
CA ARG A 53 -25.99 22.05 -3.10
C ARG A 53 -26.59 23.45 -3.22
N GLY A 54 -26.62 24.18 -2.11
CA GLY A 54 -26.69 25.63 -2.17
C GLY A 54 -25.48 26.19 -2.93
N LEU A 55 -25.60 27.45 -3.40
CA LEU A 55 -24.54 28.15 -4.14
C LEU A 55 -23.20 28.16 -3.38
N ASN A 56 -23.25 28.12 -2.04
CA ASN A 56 -22.09 28.17 -1.15
C ASN A 56 -21.92 26.90 -0.28
N HIS A 57 -22.28 25.71 -0.77
CA HIS A 57 -22.04 24.49 0.02
C HIS A 57 -20.57 24.03 -0.11
N THR A 58 -19.86 23.92 1.02
CA THR A 58 -18.56 23.25 1.12
C THR A 58 -18.75 21.96 1.92
N CYS A 59 -18.60 20.79 1.29
CA CYS A 59 -18.68 19.52 2.03
C CYS A 59 -17.42 19.35 2.89
N HIS A 60 -17.54 19.46 4.20
CA HIS A 60 -16.50 19.06 5.15
C HIS A 60 -16.62 17.55 5.41
N ILE A 61 -15.76 16.73 4.79
CA ILE A 61 -15.77 15.28 4.96
C ILE A 61 -14.59 14.90 5.86
N SER A 62 -14.84 14.74 7.16
CA SER A 62 -13.84 14.33 8.16
C SER A 62 -13.38 12.87 7.98
N THR A 63 -14.17 12.03 7.33
CA THR A 63 -13.85 10.60 7.08
C THR A 63 -12.96 10.37 5.85
N ASP A 64 -12.63 11.42 5.10
CA ASP A 64 -11.92 11.32 3.81
C ASP A 64 -10.39 11.24 3.99
N PHE A 65 -9.82 11.68 5.11
CA PHE A 65 -8.36 11.70 5.25
C PHE A 65 -7.76 10.28 5.31
N LYS A 66 -8.35 9.38 6.10
CA LYS A 66 -7.91 7.97 6.19
C LYS A 66 -8.10 7.24 4.84
N LYS A 67 -9.20 7.52 4.13
CA LYS A 67 -9.47 6.94 2.80
C LYS A 67 -8.51 7.48 1.74
N ARG A 68 -8.20 8.77 1.75
CA ARG A 68 -7.19 9.38 0.86
C ARG A 68 -5.78 8.85 1.14
N LYS A 69 -5.39 8.72 2.41
CA LYS A 69 -4.10 8.13 2.80
C LYS A 69 -3.98 6.67 2.35
N ALA A 70 -5.04 5.87 2.53
CA ALA A 70 -5.08 4.50 2.03
C ALA A 70 -5.04 4.41 0.49
N ALA A 71 -5.73 5.33 -0.20
CA ALA A 71 -5.69 5.42 -1.65
C ALA A 71 -4.30 5.82 -2.18
N ALA A 72 -3.62 6.75 -1.51
CA ALA A 72 -2.24 7.15 -1.81
C ALA A 72 -1.28 5.96 -1.62
N ALA A 73 -1.35 5.27 -0.48
CA ALA A 73 -0.53 4.08 -0.22
C ALA A 73 -0.73 2.97 -1.27
N ARG A 74 -1.97 2.74 -1.73
CA ARG A 74 -2.25 1.80 -2.82
C ARG A 74 -1.64 2.22 -4.16
N ARG A 75 -1.62 3.52 -4.46
CA ARG A 75 -0.99 4.06 -5.68
C ARG A 75 0.52 3.89 -5.64
N GLU A 76 1.15 4.23 -4.52
CA GLU A 76 2.60 4.05 -4.32
C GLU A 76 3.00 2.58 -4.42
N ALA A 77 2.23 1.67 -3.81
CA ALA A 77 2.48 0.23 -3.93
C ALA A 77 2.36 -0.27 -5.37
N ALA A 78 1.37 0.21 -6.13
CA ALA A 78 1.22 -0.12 -7.54
C ALA A 78 2.37 0.43 -8.38
N GLU A 79 2.86 1.63 -8.08
CA GLU A 79 3.99 2.24 -8.77
C GLU A 79 5.30 1.50 -8.49
N ARG A 80 5.57 1.13 -7.23
CA ARG A 80 6.72 0.27 -6.87
C ARG A 80 6.69 -1.05 -7.64
N LYS A 81 5.53 -1.70 -7.77
CA LYS A 81 5.39 -2.93 -8.57
C LYS A 81 5.69 -2.68 -10.06
N ARG A 82 5.25 -1.55 -10.63
CA ARG A 82 5.56 -1.17 -12.02
C ARG A 82 7.06 -0.93 -12.21
N GLN A 83 7.70 -0.23 -11.29
CA GLN A 83 9.15 0.02 -11.32
C GLN A 83 9.96 -1.28 -11.21
N GLN A 84 9.56 -2.19 -10.31
CA GLN A 84 10.19 -3.52 -10.21
C GLN A 84 10.03 -4.34 -11.50
N ALA A 85 8.84 -4.34 -12.09
CA ALA A 85 8.59 -5.02 -13.36
C ALA A 85 9.42 -4.41 -14.51
N ALA A 86 9.56 -3.07 -14.55
CA ALA A 86 10.40 -2.39 -15.52
C ALA A 86 11.88 -2.74 -15.35
N ARG A 87 12.39 -2.78 -14.09
CA ARG A 87 13.75 -3.23 -13.78
C ARG A 87 13.99 -4.67 -14.23
N ARG A 88 13.07 -5.59 -13.97
CA ARG A 88 13.15 -6.99 -14.43
C ARG A 88 13.21 -7.09 -15.96
N LYS A 89 12.36 -6.32 -16.66
CA LYS A 89 12.39 -6.26 -18.14
C LYS A 89 13.71 -5.70 -18.67
N ALA A 90 14.25 -4.65 -18.05
CA ALA A 90 15.53 -4.06 -18.43
C ALA A 90 16.70 -5.04 -18.22
N ALA A 91 16.73 -5.74 -17.08
CA ALA A 91 17.74 -6.76 -16.79
C ALA A 91 17.69 -7.92 -17.79
N ALA A 92 16.49 -8.42 -18.13
CA ALA A 92 16.33 -9.46 -19.15
C ALA A 92 16.79 -8.99 -20.54
N ALA A 93 16.51 -7.74 -20.91
CA ALA A 93 16.99 -7.16 -22.17
C ALA A 93 18.53 -7.03 -22.20
N ALA A 94 19.16 -6.66 -21.09
CA ALA A 94 20.62 -6.61 -20.98
C ALA A 94 21.26 -8.00 -21.16
N ARG A 95 20.68 -9.05 -20.57
CA ARG A 95 21.14 -10.44 -20.76
C ARG A 95 21.12 -10.84 -22.24
N ARG A 96 20.05 -10.52 -22.97
CA ARG A 96 19.93 -10.83 -24.41
C ARG A 96 21.00 -10.15 -25.27
N LYS A 97 21.41 -8.92 -24.92
CA LYS A 97 22.47 -8.18 -25.63
C LYS A 97 23.86 -8.79 -25.42
N ASN A 98 24.11 -9.39 -24.26
CA ASN A 98 25.39 -10.05 -23.98
C ASN A 98 25.50 -11.42 -24.65
N THR A 99 24.38 -12.13 -24.85
CA THR A 99 24.37 -13.46 -25.51
C THR A 99 24.51 -13.41 -27.03
N THR A 100 24.26 -12.26 -27.68
CA THR A 100 24.45 -12.09 -29.13
C THR A 100 25.88 -11.72 -29.53
N LYS A 101 26.82 -11.60 -28.59
CA LYS A 101 28.25 -11.49 -28.95
C LYS A 101 28.70 -12.87 -29.45
N PRO A 102 29.04 -13.04 -30.75
CA PRO A 102 29.39 -14.34 -31.29
C PRO A 102 30.59 -14.89 -30.52
N ARG A 103 30.39 -15.99 -29.79
CA ARG A 103 31.49 -16.77 -29.23
C ARG A 103 32.33 -17.22 -30.42
N LYS A 104 33.53 -16.65 -30.55
CA LYS A 104 34.53 -17.03 -31.54
C LYS A 104 34.71 -18.56 -31.41
N PRO A 105 34.49 -19.36 -32.47
CA PRO A 105 34.68 -20.80 -32.37
C PRO A 105 36.16 -21.08 -32.12
N THR A 106 36.50 -21.44 -30.89
CA THR A 106 37.83 -21.95 -30.55
C THR A 106 37.92 -23.35 -31.15
N ALA A 107 38.60 -23.42 -32.29
CA ALA A 107 38.99 -24.66 -32.93
C ALA A 107 40.02 -25.39 -32.07
N THR A 108 39.63 -26.53 -31.50
CA THR A 108 40.55 -27.60 -31.12
C THR A 108 39.82 -28.93 -31.15
N LYS A 109 40.06 -29.68 -32.23
CA LYS A 109 40.02 -31.15 -32.28
C LYS A 109 41.36 -31.65 -31.70
N PRO A 110 41.49 -32.88 -31.16
CA PRO A 110 41.51 -34.04 -32.06
C PRO A 110 40.92 -35.36 -31.51
N THR A 111 40.40 -36.14 -32.47
CA THR A 111 40.49 -37.61 -32.60
C THR A 111 40.12 -38.53 -31.43
N ALA A 112 39.00 -39.26 -31.61
CA ALA A 112 38.92 -40.66 -31.23
C ALA A 112 38.79 -41.50 -32.51
N LYS A 113 39.79 -42.36 -32.74
CA LYS A 113 39.90 -43.32 -33.83
C LYS A 113 39.42 -44.67 -33.30
N THR A 114 38.33 -45.21 -33.84
CA THR A 114 38.06 -46.65 -33.73
C THR A 114 37.62 -47.16 -35.09
N THR A 115 38.39 -48.12 -35.58
CA THR A 115 38.28 -48.85 -36.83
C THR A 115 37.21 -49.94 -36.76
N ASN A 116 36.66 -50.28 -37.94
CA ASN A 116 35.96 -51.50 -38.30
C ASN A 116 34.57 -51.78 -37.70
N GLY A 117 33.56 -51.65 -38.57
CA GLY A 117 32.68 -52.79 -38.85
C GLY A 117 31.30 -52.76 -38.19
N LYS A 118 30.30 -52.33 -38.97
CA LYS A 118 28.92 -52.83 -38.97
C LYS A 118 28.18 -52.80 -37.62
N THR A 119 27.41 -51.73 -37.40
CA THR A 119 26.32 -51.73 -36.40
C THR A 119 24.98 -51.64 -37.13
N THR A 120 24.30 -52.77 -37.18
CA THR A 120 22.86 -52.90 -37.44
C THR A 120 22.06 -52.09 -36.40
N PRO A 121 20.86 -51.57 -36.72
CA PRO A 121 20.01 -50.91 -35.74
C PRO A 121 19.51 -51.95 -34.72
N ALA A 122 20.16 -52.00 -33.56
CA ALA A 122 19.73 -52.82 -32.44
C ALA A 122 18.43 -52.24 -31.88
N LYS A 123 17.36 -53.01 -32.10
CA LYS A 123 16.06 -53.01 -31.42
C LYS A 123 16.20 -52.52 -29.97
N ALA A 124 15.44 -51.48 -29.63
CA ALA A 124 15.31 -50.99 -28.27
C ALA A 124 14.92 -52.15 -27.33
N PRO A 125 15.64 -52.39 -26.22
CA PRO A 125 15.12 -53.28 -25.19
C PRO A 125 13.95 -52.55 -24.55
N ALA A 126 12.77 -53.16 -24.69
CA ALA A 126 11.59 -52.81 -23.93
C ALA A 126 11.97 -52.82 -22.43
N GLY A 127 12.07 -51.62 -21.86
CA GLY A 127 12.39 -51.43 -20.46
C GLY A 127 11.28 -52.04 -19.61
N LYS A 128 11.59 -53.17 -19.00
CA LYS A 128 10.87 -53.79 -17.90
C LYS A 128 10.33 -52.73 -16.95
N THR A 129 9.02 -52.75 -16.73
CA THR A 129 8.33 -52.17 -15.59
C THR A 129 8.84 -52.86 -14.32
N GLY A 130 9.97 -52.37 -13.82
CA GLY A 130 10.59 -52.80 -12.57
C GLY A 130 9.99 -52.06 -11.38
N ALA A 131 9.52 -52.86 -10.43
CA ALA A 131 9.09 -52.54 -9.08
C ALA A 131 9.85 -51.37 -8.41
N GLY A 132 9.09 -50.54 -7.68
CA GLY A 132 9.55 -49.71 -6.55
C GLY A 132 10.77 -48.83 -6.82
N LYS A 133 10.63 -47.76 -7.61
CA LYS A 133 11.68 -46.75 -7.70
C LYS A 133 11.85 -46.10 -6.33
N ALA A 134 12.98 -46.37 -5.68
CA ALA A 134 13.47 -45.58 -4.55
C ALA A 134 13.37 -44.09 -4.95
N THR A 135 12.48 -43.37 -4.30
CA THR A 135 12.20 -41.96 -4.53
C THR A 135 13.50 -41.21 -4.24
N HIS A 136 14.18 -40.76 -5.29
CA HIS A 136 15.39 -39.97 -5.12
C HIS A 136 15.00 -38.56 -4.73
N ASP A 137 15.29 -38.20 -3.49
CA ASP A 137 15.07 -36.86 -3.01
C ASP A 137 16.17 -35.94 -3.55
N TYR A 138 15.77 -35.08 -4.47
CA TYR A 138 16.63 -34.09 -5.11
C TYR A 138 17.07 -32.99 -4.15
N ARG A 139 16.39 -32.81 -3.00
CA ARG A 139 16.76 -31.82 -1.97
C ARG A 139 17.99 -32.25 -1.17
N THR A 140 18.25 -33.55 -1.07
CA THR A 140 19.36 -34.11 -0.29
C THR A 140 20.45 -34.71 -1.19
N CYS A 141 20.33 -34.58 -2.52
CA CYS A 141 21.30 -35.11 -3.46
C CYS A 141 22.55 -34.22 -3.55
N ASN A 142 23.65 -34.69 -2.97
CA ASN A 142 24.93 -33.98 -2.97
C ASN A 142 25.77 -34.20 -4.24
N ASP A 143 25.39 -35.12 -5.14
CA ASP A 143 26.15 -35.42 -6.35
C ASP A 143 26.19 -34.21 -7.30
N THR A 144 27.37 -33.66 -7.58
CA THR A 144 27.54 -32.48 -8.45
C THR A 144 26.99 -32.70 -9.85
N ASP A 145 27.21 -33.89 -10.40
CA ASP A 145 26.82 -34.25 -11.76
C ASP A 145 25.71 -35.31 -11.78
N CYS A 146 24.69 -35.14 -10.92
CA CYS A 146 23.54 -36.03 -10.93
C CYS A 146 22.85 -36.00 -12.32
N PRO A 147 22.73 -37.13 -13.05
CA PRO A 147 22.14 -37.16 -14.39
C PRO A 147 20.62 -37.00 -14.37
N ARG A 148 20.00 -36.94 -13.19
CA ARG A 148 18.54 -36.79 -13.03
C ARG A 148 18.15 -35.33 -13.22
N TYR A 149 17.26 -35.10 -14.17
CA TYR A 149 16.76 -33.76 -14.53
C TYR A 149 16.20 -32.97 -13.32
N ALA A 150 15.47 -33.62 -12.42
CA ALA A 150 14.91 -32.97 -11.22
C ALA A 150 15.99 -32.39 -10.29
N CYS A 151 17.15 -33.05 -10.17
CA CYS A 151 18.27 -32.54 -9.38
C CYS A 151 18.95 -31.36 -10.05
N GLN A 152 19.15 -31.41 -11.36
CA GLN A 152 19.73 -30.30 -12.12
C GLN A 152 18.85 -29.06 -12.04
N ALA A 153 17.54 -29.21 -12.27
CA ALA A 153 16.58 -28.11 -12.18
C ALA A 153 16.51 -27.51 -10.76
N TRP A 154 16.55 -28.33 -9.71
CA TRP A 154 16.56 -27.82 -8.32
C TRP A 154 17.86 -27.07 -7.99
N LYS A 155 19.02 -27.59 -8.42
CA LYS A 155 20.32 -26.94 -8.19
C LYS A 155 20.46 -25.62 -8.95
N GLU A 156 20.03 -25.57 -10.19
CA GLU A 156 19.98 -24.32 -10.97
C GLU A 156 19.05 -23.30 -10.32
N ALA A 157 17.83 -23.71 -9.93
CA ALA A 157 16.89 -22.83 -9.24
C ALA A 157 17.41 -22.34 -7.88
N TYR A 158 18.10 -23.20 -7.13
CA TYR A 158 18.71 -22.85 -5.85
C TYR A 158 19.88 -21.88 -6.03
N ALA A 159 20.77 -22.14 -6.99
CA ALA A 159 21.86 -21.23 -7.34
C ALA A 159 21.34 -19.88 -7.83
N GLU A 160 20.28 -19.85 -8.64
CA GLU A 160 19.62 -18.62 -9.04
C GLU A 160 18.97 -17.89 -7.87
N ALA A 161 18.32 -18.61 -6.94
CA ALA A 161 17.74 -18.01 -5.75
C ALA A 161 18.79 -17.36 -4.84
N MET A 162 19.95 -18.01 -4.66
CA MET A 162 21.10 -17.44 -3.95
C MET A 162 21.63 -16.20 -4.69
N ALA A 163 21.79 -16.27 -6.01
CA ALA A 163 22.25 -15.14 -6.83
C ALA A 163 21.26 -13.96 -6.90
N ILE A 164 19.96 -14.20 -6.70
CA ILE A 164 18.91 -13.16 -6.67
C ILE A 164 18.87 -12.42 -5.32
N GLY A 165 19.67 -12.84 -4.32
CA GLY A 165 19.77 -12.16 -3.03
C GLY A 165 18.72 -12.63 -2.03
N LEU A 166 18.32 -13.91 -2.06
CA LEU A 166 17.55 -14.50 -0.96
C LEU A 166 18.31 -14.36 0.37
N GLU A 167 19.65 -14.42 0.31
CA GLU A 167 20.53 -14.22 1.47
C GLU A 167 20.55 -12.76 1.94
N ASP A 168 20.62 -11.78 1.01
CA ASP A 168 20.49 -10.35 1.34
C ASP A 168 19.13 -10.03 1.96
N GLY A 169 18.05 -10.64 1.46
CA GLY A 169 16.70 -10.45 2.00
C GLY A 169 16.52 -11.07 3.39
N TYR A 170 17.09 -12.25 3.62
CA TYR A 170 17.03 -12.93 4.92
C TYR A 170 17.90 -12.22 5.96
N GLN A 171 19.10 -11.78 5.57
CA GLN A 171 20.02 -11.06 6.42
C GLN A 171 19.51 -9.65 6.74
N GLN A 172 18.96 -8.92 5.76
CA GLN A 172 18.29 -7.64 6.03
C GLN A 172 17.09 -7.81 6.95
N GLY A 173 16.24 -8.83 6.76
CA GLY A 173 15.12 -9.09 7.66
C GLY A 173 15.56 -9.42 9.08
N HIS A 174 16.62 -10.21 9.23
CA HIS A 174 17.19 -10.56 10.53
C HIS A 174 17.87 -9.36 11.23
N GLU A 175 18.56 -8.51 10.48
CA GLU A 175 19.13 -7.26 10.99
C GLU A 175 18.03 -6.25 11.36
N GLN A 176 16.96 -6.15 10.58
CA GLN A 176 15.82 -5.28 10.89
C GLN A 176 15.10 -5.74 12.16
N GLY A 177 14.86 -7.05 12.31
CA GLY A 177 14.29 -7.64 13.52
C GLY A 177 15.19 -7.45 14.75
N ARG A 178 16.51 -7.60 14.61
CA ARG A 178 17.46 -7.26 15.69
C ARG A 178 17.46 -5.78 16.04
N ARG A 179 17.34 -4.89 15.04
CA ARG A 179 17.30 -3.45 15.27
C ARG A 179 16.02 -3.05 16.01
N GLU A 180 14.87 -3.56 15.59
CA GLU A 180 13.58 -3.34 16.25
C GLU A 180 13.56 -3.87 17.69
N THR A 181 14.10 -5.07 17.93
CA THR A 181 14.20 -5.64 19.28
C THR A 181 15.25 -4.94 20.16
N SER A 182 16.39 -4.50 19.60
CA SER A 182 17.39 -3.73 20.33
C SER A 182 16.91 -2.32 20.73
N HIS A 183 16.03 -1.70 19.93
CA HIS A 183 15.34 -0.46 20.31
C HIS A 183 14.33 -0.68 21.45
N GLN A 184 13.92 -1.92 21.72
CA GLN A 184 12.99 -2.27 22.80
C GLN A 184 13.69 -2.74 24.08
N ALA A 185 14.92 -3.28 23.99
CA ALA A 185 15.63 -3.86 25.14
C ALA A 185 16.80 -3.00 25.67
N GLY A 186 17.23 -1.95 24.96
CA GLY A 186 18.41 -1.13 25.32
C GLY A 186 18.11 0.23 25.96
N GLY A 187 16.87 0.50 26.38
CA GLY A 187 16.57 1.73 27.10
C GLY A 187 17.14 1.66 28.52
N MET A 188 18.24 2.36 28.78
CA MET A 188 18.59 2.75 30.15
C MET A 188 17.32 3.23 30.88
N PRO A 189 17.13 2.94 32.19
CA PRO A 189 15.92 3.29 32.89
C PRO A 189 15.63 4.77 32.65
N ALA A 190 14.57 5.05 31.89
CA ALA A 190 14.23 6.40 31.51
C ALA A 190 14.16 7.21 32.80
N ASN A 191 14.94 8.30 32.87
CA ASN A 191 14.94 9.18 34.03
C ASN A 191 13.48 9.51 34.38
N GLU A 192 13.11 9.58 35.66
CA GLU A 192 11.71 9.82 36.09
C GLU A 192 11.06 10.98 35.32
N LYS A 193 11.83 12.04 35.04
CA LYS A 193 11.43 13.17 34.21
C LYS A 193 11.03 12.79 32.77
N GLN A 194 11.77 11.90 32.12
CA GLN A 194 11.46 11.42 30.76
C GLN A 194 10.19 10.56 30.74
N ILE A 195 9.95 9.75 31.78
CA ILE A 195 8.73 8.96 31.89
C ILE A 195 7.52 9.90 32.02
N LYS A 196 7.62 10.90 32.91
CA LYS A 196 6.55 11.92 33.07
C LYS A 196 6.31 12.71 31.79
N ALA A 197 7.35 13.17 31.11
CA ALA A 197 7.23 13.91 29.86
C ALA A 197 6.58 13.08 28.75
N ARG A 198 6.93 11.78 28.64
CA ARG A 198 6.32 10.86 27.67
C ARG A 198 4.84 10.64 27.95
N VAL A 199 4.49 10.38 29.21
CA VAL A 199 3.09 10.21 29.61
C VAL A 199 2.29 11.50 29.39
N ALA A 200 2.85 12.67 29.71
CA ALA A 200 2.19 13.94 29.43
C ALA A 200 1.96 14.15 27.91
N ALA A 201 2.90 13.72 27.06
CA ALA A 201 2.75 13.79 25.61
C ALA A 201 1.67 12.80 25.09
N ASP A 202 1.63 11.58 25.63
CA ASP A 202 0.63 10.56 25.24
C ASP A 202 -0.80 10.97 25.65
N PHE A 203 -0.94 11.76 26.72
CA PHE A 203 -2.22 12.29 27.24
C PHE A 203 -2.38 13.81 26.99
N ALA A 204 -1.77 14.33 25.93
CA ALA A 204 -1.84 15.77 25.60
C ALA A 204 -3.27 16.26 25.33
N GLU A 205 -4.15 15.39 24.82
CA GLU A 205 -5.57 15.71 24.57
C GLU A 205 -6.36 15.96 25.87
N ASP A 206 -5.97 15.31 26.96
CA ASP A 206 -6.62 15.44 28.28
C ASP A 206 -6.03 16.58 29.14
N ASN A 207 -5.04 17.29 28.60
CA ASN A 207 -4.30 18.37 29.23
C ASN A 207 -3.65 17.95 30.57
N VAL A 208 -3.10 16.73 30.60
CA VAL A 208 -2.38 16.19 31.77
C VAL A 208 -1.01 16.83 31.88
N ARG A 209 -0.66 17.33 33.08
CA ARG A 209 0.64 17.96 33.34
C ARG A 209 1.63 17.00 34.01
N GLU A 210 2.93 17.29 33.87
CA GLU A 210 3.99 16.47 34.48
C GLU A 210 3.89 16.38 36.01
N ASP A 211 3.36 17.41 36.68
CA ASP A 211 3.19 17.47 38.13
C ASP A 211 1.97 16.69 38.66
N GLU A 212 1.09 16.25 37.75
CA GLU A 212 -0.05 15.37 38.02
C GLU A 212 0.32 13.89 37.87
N ILE A 213 1.51 13.58 37.33
CA ILE A 213 1.96 12.21 37.09
C ILE A 213 2.84 11.75 38.25
N LEU A 214 2.37 10.75 38.98
CA LEU A 214 3.05 10.14 40.12
C LEU A 214 3.61 8.77 39.71
N LEU A 215 4.93 8.61 39.85
CA LEU A 215 5.58 7.30 39.74
C LEU A 215 5.64 6.69 41.12
N LYS A 216 4.89 5.61 41.35
CA LYS A 216 4.90 4.92 42.64
C LYS A 216 6.11 3.97 42.74
N PRO A 217 6.61 3.69 43.96
CA PRO A 217 7.73 2.77 44.19
C PRO A 217 7.47 1.34 43.70
N ASN A 218 6.20 0.93 43.65
CA ASN A 218 5.77 -0.37 43.15
C ASN A 218 5.84 -0.49 41.60
N GLY A 219 6.27 0.56 40.91
CA GLY A 219 6.36 0.58 39.45
C GLY A 219 5.12 1.10 38.74
N ASP A 220 4.04 1.45 39.44
CA ASP A 220 2.82 1.97 38.80
C ASP A 220 2.97 3.45 38.41
N ILE A 221 2.41 3.81 37.26
CA ILE A 221 2.24 5.19 36.80
C ILE A 221 0.81 5.62 37.09
N VAL A 222 0.64 6.64 37.93
CA VAL A 222 -0.67 7.13 38.36
C VAL A 222 -0.84 8.58 37.93
N ILE A 223 -1.93 8.89 37.25
CA ILE A 223 -2.34 10.28 36.97
C ILE A 223 -3.26 10.72 38.12
N ASP A 224 -2.81 11.68 38.91
CA ASP A 224 -3.55 12.28 40.01
C ASP A 224 -3.93 13.73 39.68
N ARG A 225 -5.14 13.89 39.12
CA ARG A 225 -5.69 15.20 38.73
C ARG A 225 -6.28 15.98 39.89
N ARG A 226 -6.19 15.51 41.15
CA ARG A 226 -6.81 16.20 42.29
C ARG A 226 -6.30 17.63 42.51
N LYS A 227 -5.09 17.93 42.03
CA LYS A 227 -4.51 19.29 42.05
C LYS A 227 -5.25 20.27 41.15
N THR A 228 -5.77 19.83 40.01
CA THR A 228 -6.50 20.68 39.05
C THR A 228 -8.01 20.51 39.17
N VAL A 229 -8.47 19.32 39.50
CA VAL A 229 -9.88 18.93 39.57
C VAL A 229 -10.13 18.20 40.89
N ALA A 230 -10.67 18.90 41.88
CA ALA A 230 -10.80 18.39 43.26
C ALA A 230 -11.61 17.07 43.38
N TRP A 231 -12.53 16.81 42.45
CA TRP A 231 -13.37 15.59 42.44
C TRP A 231 -12.77 14.43 41.64
N ALA A 232 -11.65 14.64 40.93
CA ALA A 232 -11.06 13.59 40.11
C ALA A 232 -10.46 12.47 40.98
N GLN A 233 -10.65 11.23 40.56
CA GLN A 233 -10.00 10.08 41.20
C GLN A 233 -8.66 9.77 40.52
N PRO A 234 -7.63 9.34 41.27
CA PRO A 234 -6.37 8.91 40.68
C PRO A 234 -6.57 7.67 39.79
N VAL A 235 -5.99 7.67 38.60
CA VAL A 235 -6.10 6.56 37.63
C VAL A 235 -4.73 5.95 37.37
N VAL A 236 -4.64 4.62 37.48
CA VAL A 236 -3.44 3.85 37.11
C VAL A 236 -3.48 3.59 35.62
N ILE A 237 -2.49 4.07 34.87
CA ILE A 237 -2.45 3.96 33.41
C ILE A 237 -1.49 2.87 32.90
N GLY A 238 -0.59 2.41 33.76
CA GLY A 238 0.41 1.41 33.37
C GLY A 238 1.51 1.25 34.41
N ARG A 239 2.53 0.49 34.04
CA ARG A 239 3.72 0.24 34.86
C ARG A 239 4.97 0.66 34.12
N TRP A 240 5.85 1.38 34.81
CA TRP A 240 7.16 1.76 34.30
C TRP A 240 8.27 0.78 34.73
N LYS A 241 7.99 -0.04 35.76
CA LYS A 241 8.85 -1.13 36.21
C LYS A 241 8.09 -2.45 36.08
N PRO A 242 8.68 -3.49 35.46
CA PRO A 242 8.05 -4.80 35.36
C PRO A 242 7.83 -5.45 36.73
#